data_AF-A0A2H6LDJ4-F1
#
_entry.id   AF-A0A2H6LDJ4-F1
#
_cell.length_a   1.000
_cell.length_b   1.000
_cell.length_c   1.000
_cell.angle_alpha   90.00
_cell.angle_beta   90.00
_cell.angle_gamma   90.00
#
_symmetry.space_group_name_H-M   'P 1'
#
loop_
_entity.id
_entity.type
_entity.pdbx_description
1 polymer ?
#
loop_
_entity_poly.entity_id
_entity_poly.type
_entity_poly.pdbx_seq_one_letter_code
_entity_poly.pdbx_strand_id
1 'polypeptide(L)'
;MYDFDYQPQPQRLLADEDWVSTPQTDADRQVGQKASAAMTEVLKAARPTWTEYQLAGAGAEALWARGLHPALTLVAGDRRLPLYRHATPTGEKLGRQAMLVFCARGYGLYANLTRFVCFGSLSKNEAELHRHV
;
A
#
# COMPACT_ATOMS: atom_id res chain seq x y z
N MET A 1 -27.55 15.07 -32.93
CA MET A 1 -28.55 15.46 -31.92
C MET A 1 -28.90 14.22 -31.12
N TYR A 2 -28.19 14.00 -30.01
CA TYR A 2 -28.60 13.15 -28.90
C TYR A 2 -28.24 13.97 -27.67
N ASP A 3 -29.24 14.62 -27.09
CA ASP A 3 -29.12 15.19 -25.75
C ASP A 3 -29.19 14.01 -24.78
N PHE A 4 -28.04 13.67 -24.19
CA PHE A 4 -28.02 12.82 -23.01
C PHE A 4 -28.45 13.70 -21.84
N ASP A 5 -29.71 13.55 -21.41
CA ASP A 5 -30.20 14.13 -20.16
C ASP A 5 -29.35 13.60 -18.98
N TYR A 6 -28.27 14.30 -18.66
CA TYR A 6 -27.50 14.08 -17.45
C TYR A 6 -28.33 14.58 -16.26
N GLN A 7 -29.10 13.68 -15.66
CA GLN A 7 -29.74 13.93 -14.37
C GLN A 7 -28.69 13.67 -13.28
N PRO A 8 -28.33 14.65 -12.43
CA PRO A 8 -27.42 14.40 -11.31
C PRO A 8 -28.02 13.33 -10.41
N GLN A 9 -27.20 12.38 -9.94
CA GLN A 9 -27.68 11.33 -9.04
C GLN A 9 -28.31 11.95 -7.79
N PRO A 10 -29.45 11.42 -7.30
CA PRO A 10 -30.10 11.96 -6.13
C PRO A 10 -29.16 11.88 -4.92
N GLN A 11 -29.01 12.98 -4.17
CA GLN A 11 -28.15 13.12 -2.97
C GLN A 11 -28.31 11.99 -1.94
N ARG A 12 -29.43 11.25 -1.99
CA ARG A 12 -29.72 10.11 -1.13
C ARG A 12 -28.77 8.92 -1.34
N LEU A 13 -28.22 8.74 -2.55
CA LEU A 13 -27.26 7.66 -2.83
C LEU A 13 -25.95 7.85 -2.04
N LEU A 14 -25.51 9.11 -1.87
CA LEU A 14 -24.28 9.44 -1.14
C LEU A 14 -24.44 9.27 0.38
N ALA A 15 -25.63 9.54 0.92
CA ALA A 15 -25.90 9.44 2.35
C ALA A 15 -25.91 7.98 2.86
N ASP A 16 -26.24 7.02 2.00
CA ASP A 16 -26.19 5.59 2.33
C ASP A 16 -24.75 5.01 2.19
N GLU A 17 -23.84 5.67 1.47
CA GLU A 17 -22.43 5.26 1.32
C GLU A 17 -21.55 5.58 2.54
N ASP A 18 -21.95 6.55 3.37
CA ASP A 18 -21.21 6.97 4.57
C ASP A 18 -21.44 6.05 5.79
N TRP A 19 -22.36 5.08 5.69
CA TRP A 19 -22.70 4.17 6.78
C TRP A 19 -21.94 2.83 6.67
N VAL A 20 -20.94 2.63 7.53
CA VAL A 20 -20.23 1.35 7.67
C VAL A 20 -21.00 0.45 8.64
N SER A 21 -21.51 -0.68 8.14
CA SER A 21 -22.16 -1.70 8.98
C SER A 21 -21.14 -2.50 9.82
N THR A 22 -21.59 -3.16 10.89
CA THR A 22 -20.70 -4.00 11.74
C THR A 22 -20.02 -5.13 10.95
N PRO A 23 -20.70 -5.88 10.07
CA PRO A 23 -20.04 -6.87 9.21
C PRO A 23 -18.99 -6.26 8.27
N GLN A 24 -19.23 -5.04 7.80
CA GLN A 24 -18.28 -4.30 6.97
C GLN A 24 -17.01 -3.95 7.79
N THR A 25 -17.20 -3.50 9.03
CA THR A 25 -16.08 -3.20 9.96
C THR A 25 -15.21 -4.43 10.22
N ASP A 26 -15.81 -5.61 10.36
CA ASP A 26 -15.07 -6.86 10.57
C ASP A 26 -14.29 -7.28 9.30
N ALA A 27 -14.91 -7.13 8.13
CA ALA A 27 -14.25 -7.38 6.85
C ALA A 27 -13.09 -6.40 6.61
N ASP A 28 -13.28 -5.11 6.90
CA ASP A 28 -12.24 -4.07 6.84
C ASP A 28 -11.06 -4.41 7.74
N ARG A 29 -11.35 -4.78 9.00
CA ARG A 29 -10.34 -5.20 9.96
C ARG A 29 -9.58 -6.42 9.45
N GLN A 30 -10.27 -7.40 8.86
CA GLN A 30 -9.64 -8.60 8.33
C GLN A 30 -8.71 -8.29 7.14
N VAL A 31 -9.16 -7.47 6.18
CA VAL A 31 -8.33 -7.05 5.03
C VAL A 31 -7.11 -6.27 5.53
N GLY A 32 -7.30 -5.29 6.41
CA GLY A 32 -6.24 -4.49 7.00
C GLY A 32 -5.20 -5.34 7.74
N GLN A 33 -5.64 -6.30 8.56
CA GLN A 33 -4.75 -7.22 9.29
C GLN A 33 -3.93 -8.10 8.36
N LYS A 34 -4.59 -8.72 7.36
CA LYS A 34 -3.91 -9.57 6.37
C LYS A 34 -2.89 -8.78 5.55
N ALA A 35 -3.25 -7.58 5.10
CA ALA A 35 -2.36 -6.72 4.32
C ALA A 35 -1.17 -6.21 5.16
N SER A 36 -1.42 -5.84 6.43
CA SER A 36 -0.35 -5.47 7.37
C SER A 36 0.61 -6.62 7.66
N ALA A 37 0.09 -7.85 7.82
CA ALA A 37 0.89 -9.04 8.00
C ALA A 37 1.76 -9.35 6.77
N ALA A 38 1.20 -9.27 5.57
CA ALA A 38 1.95 -9.42 4.31
C ALA A 38 3.09 -8.39 4.21
N MET A 39 2.79 -7.12 4.49
CA MET A 39 3.79 -6.04 4.43
C MET A 39 4.90 -6.26 5.46
N THR A 40 4.54 -6.65 6.68
CA THR A 40 5.52 -6.92 7.75
C THR A 40 6.44 -8.08 7.40
N GLU A 41 5.88 -9.18 6.87
CA GLU A 41 6.65 -10.34 6.42
C GLU A 41 7.68 -9.95 5.37
N VAL A 42 7.23 -9.25 4.32
CA VAL A 42 8.07 -8.87 3.18
C VAL A 42 9.15 -7.88 3.58
N LEU A 43 8.82 -6.85 4.36
CA LEU A 43 9.80 -5.86 4.81
C LEU A 43 10.84 -6.45 5.78
N LYS A 44 10.48 -7.47 6.58
CA LYS A 44 11.44 -8.21 7.42
C LYS A 44 12.42 -9.06 6.60
N ALA A 45 11.97 -9.60 5.47
CA ALA A 45 12.80 -10.42 4.58
C ALA A 45 13.64 -9.59 3.59
N ALA A 46 13.23 -8.36 3.32
CA ALA A 46 13.87 -7.46 2.37
C ALA A 46 15.35 -7.25 2.68
N ARG A 47 16.14 -7.04 1.62
CA ARG A 47 17.58 -6.79 1.73
C ARG A 47 17.96 -5.56 0.92
N PRO A 48 18.99 -4.79 1.31
CA PRO A 48 19.45 -3.62 0.55
C PRO A 48 19.85 -3.97 -0.89
N THR A 49 20.23 -5.24 -1.13
CA THR A 49 20.62 -5.77 -2.44
C THR A 49 19.44 -6.25 -3.29
N TRP A 50 18.21 -6.23 -2.80
CA TRP A 50 17.04 -6.50 -3.62
C TRP A 50 16.81 -5.35 -4.60
N THR A 51 16.20 -5.65 -5.74
CA THR A 51 15.64 -4.63 -6.61
C THR A 51 14.25 -4.21 -6.13
N GLU A 52 13.79 -3.05 -6.59
CA GLU A 52 12.41 -2.62 -6.33
C GLU A 52 11.40 -3.63 -6.91
N TYR A 53 11.67 -4.23 -8.07
CA TYR A 53 10.87 -5.34 -8.60
C TYR A 53 10.81 -6.55 -7.68
N GLN A 54 11.93 -6.95 -7.06
CA GLN A 54 11.95 -8.08 -6.14
C GLN A 54 11.10 -7.79 -4.90
N LEU A 55 11.19 -6.57 -4.34
CA LEU A 55 10.35 -6.18 -3.21
C LEU A 55 8.86 -6.13 -3.58
N ALA A 56 8.53 -5.57 -4.74
CA ALA A 56 7.16 -5.52 -5.25
C ALA A 56 6.59 -6.92 -5.50
N GLY A 57 7.37 -7.80 -6.11
CA GLY A 57 6.97 -9.19 -6.39
C GLY A 57 6.71 -9.97 -5.11
N ALA A 58 7.62 -9.90 -4.13
CA ALA A 58 7.42 -10.51 -2.81
C ALA A 58 6.17 -9.96 -2.11
N GLY A 59 5.93 -8.65 -2.22
CA GLY A 59 4.72 -8.00 -1.72
C GLY A 59 3.43 -8.54 -2.33
N ALA A 60 3.40 -8.63 -3.66
CA ALA A 60 2.27 -9.16 -4.40
C ALA A 60 2.00 -10.63 -4.06
N GLU A 61 3.05 -11.46 -4.01
CA GLU A 61 2.96 -12.86 -3.61
C GLU A 61 2.38 -13.01 -2.19
N ALA A 62 2.89 -12.23 -1.23
CA ALA A 62 2.42 -12.29 0.15
C ALA A 62 0.95 -11.88 0.32
N LEU A 63 0.44 -10.96 -0.51
CA LEU A 63 -0.98 -10.62 -0.56
C LEU A 63 -1.81 -11.76 -1.16
N TRP A 64 -1.38 -12.32 -2.29
CA TRP A 64 -2.06 -13.44 -2.94
C TRP A 64 -2.16 -14.66 -2.04
N ALA A 65 -1.08 -15.00 -1.32
CA ALA A 65 -1.06 -16.08 -0.34
C ALA A 65 -2.11 -15.92 0.78
N ARG A 66 -2.63 -14.70 0.99
CA ARG A 66 -3.67 -14.37 1.99
C ARG A 66 -5.06 -14.14 1.39
N GLY A 67 -5.20 -14.40 0.08
CA GLY A 67 -6.44 -14.18 -0.67
C GLY A 67 -6.74 -12.70 -0.92
N LEU A 68 -5.72 -11.85 -0.94
CA LEU A 68 -5.86 -10.42 -1.25
C LEU A 68 -5.22 -10.11 -2.62
N HIS A 69 -5.89 -9.28 -3.41
CA HIS A 69 -5.40 -8.83 -4.71
C HIS A 69 -4.53 -7.58 -4.56
N PRO A 70 -3.30 -7.54 -5.12
CA PRO A 70 -2.47 -6.35 -5.15
C PRO A 70 -2.97 -5.39 -6.25
N ALA A 71 -4.01 -4.59 -5.96
CA ALA A 71 -4.58 -3.66 -6.95
C ALA A 71 -3.60 -2.55 -7.35
N LEU A 72 -2.70 -2.18 -6.44
CA LEU A 72 -1.56 -1.31 -6.69
C LEU A 72 -0.38 -1.75 -5.83
N THR A 73 0.83 -1.68 -6.38
CA THR A 73 2.07 -1.86 -5.63
C THR A 73 3.08 -0.81 -6.08
N LEU A 74 3.54 0.01 -5.14
CA LEU A 74 4.59 1.01 -5.39
C LEU A 74 5.81 0.69 -4.54
N VAL A 75 6.98 0.91 -5.13
CA VAL A 75 8.26 0.71 -4.45
C VAL A 75 9.24 1.78 -4.90
N ALA A 76 9.92 2.37 -3.93
CA ALA A 76 11.06 3.25 -4.15
C ALA A 76 12.19 2.90 -3.18
N GLY A 77 13.38 2.70 -3.72
CA GLY A 77 14.62 2.62 -2.94
C GLY A 77 15.19 4.00 -2.61
N ASP A 78 16.23 4.02 -1.78
CA ASP A 78 16.90 5.19 -1.19
C ASP A 78 17.15 6.33 -2.20
N ARG A 79 17.69 5.99 -3.38
CA ARG A 79 18.00 6.97 -4.43
C ARG A 79 16.74 7.65 -5.01
N ARG A 80 15.64 6.90 -5.10
CA ARG A 80 14.40 7.34 -5.77
C ARG A 80 13.37 7.92 -4.81
N LEU A 81 13.45 7.58 -3.53
CA LEU A 81 12.56 8.08 -2.48
C LEU A 81 12.43 9.61 -2.42
N PRO A 82 13.52 10.41 -2.41
CA PRO A 82 13.39 11.86 -2.37
C PRO A 82 12.85 12.47 -3.67
N LEU A 83 12.85 11.69 -4.78
CA LEU A 83 12.47 12.17 -6.10
C LEU A 83 10.98 11.97 -6.40
N TYR A 84 10.36 10.92 -5.82
CA TYR A 84 9.01 10.50 -6.20
C TYR A 84 8.18 10.06 -4.99
N ARG A 85 6.98 10.64 -4.84
CA ARG A 85 6.01 10.20 -3.82
C ARG A 85 5.19 8.96 -4.22
N HIS A 86 5.05 8.69 -5.51
CA HIS A 86 4.26 7.56 -6.04
C HIS A 86 5.06 6.80 -7.10
N ALA A 87 6.20 6.22 -6.71
CA ALA A 87 7.12 5.60 -7.65
C ALA A 87 6.69 4.17 -8.01
N THR A 88 6.46 3.92 -9.30
CA THR A 88 6.37 2.53 -9.78
C THR A 88 7.72 1.83 -9.61
N PRO A 89 7.73 0.52 -9.27
CA PRO A 89 8.97 -0.23 -9.10
C PRO A 89 9.83 -0.26 -10.36
N THR A 90 11.15 -0.34 -10.19
CA THR A 90 12.13 -0.47 -11.28
C THR A 90 13.14 -1.59 -10.99
N GLY A 91 14.12 -1.75 -11.89
CA GLY A 91 15.25 -2.66 -11.70
C GLY A 91 16.30 -2.16 -10.70
N GLU A 92 16.14 -0.95 -10.15
CA GLU A 92 17.12 -0.39 -9.22
C GLU A 92 17.15 -1.10 -7.87
N LYS A 93 18.31 -1.06 -7.23
CA LYS A 93 18.53 -1.63 -5.91
C LYS A 93 17.90 -0.75 -4.83
N LEU A 94 17.39 -1.37 -3.77
CA LEU A 94 16.76 -0.66 -2.66
C LEU A 94 17.74 0.29 -1.96
N GLY A 95 19.00 -0.10 -1.78
CA GLY A 95 19.98 0.74 -1.09
C GLY A 95 19.75 0.75 0.41
N ARG A 96 19.89 1.90 1.08
CA ARG A 96 19.86 2.00 2.55
C ARG A 96 18.46 1.93 3.15
N GLN A 97 17.43 2.29 2.38
CA GLN A 97 16.04 2.31 2.82
C GLN A 97 15.12 2.09 1.62
N ALA A 98 13.88 1.69 1.89
CA ALA A 98 12.87 1.54 0.86
C ALA A 98 11.48 1.84 1.40
N MET A 99 10.60 2.31 0.52
CA MET A 99 9.15 2.38 0.74
C MET A 99 8.47 1.27 -0.02
N LEU A 100 7.47 0.66 0.61
CA LEU A 100 6.53 -0.25 -0.02
C LEU A 100 5.11 0.27 0.23
N VAL A 101 4.32 0.35 -0.84
CA VAL A 101 2.91 0.73 -0.79
C VAL A 101 2.05 -0.39 -1.36
N PHE A 102 0.96 -0.73 -0.68
CA PHE A 102 -0.09 -1.60 -1.17
C PHE A 102 -1.41 -0.87 -1.30
N CYS A 103 -2.16 -1.19 -2.35
CA CYS A 103 -3.63 -1.15 -2.32
C CYS A 103 -4.11 -2.60 -2.37
N ALA A 104 -4.32 -3.20 -1.20
CA ALA A 104 -4.74 -4.59 -1.08
C ALA A 104 -6.27 -4.67 -1.16
N ARG A 105 -6.80 -5.46 -2.10
CA ARG A 105 -8.24 -5.61 -2.31
C ARG A 105 -8.73 -7.00 -1.90
N GLY A 106 -9.81 -7.06 -1.13
CA GLY A 106 -10.47 -8.31 -0.76
C GLY A 106 -11.85 -8.05 -0.19
N TYR A 107 -12.79 -8.99 -0.34
CA TYR A 107 -14.15 -8.89 0.22
C TYR A 107 -14.91 -7.60 -0.17
N GLY A 108 -14.64 -7.04 -1.36
CA GLY A 108 -15.23 -5.77 -1.82
C GLY A 108 -14.56 -4.52 -1.27
N LEU A 109 -13.52 -4.67 -0.44
CA LEU A 109 -12.84 -3.60 0.28
C LEU A 109 -11.39 -3.39 -0.17
N TYR A 110 -10.83 -2.23 0.17
CA TYR A 110 -9.44 -1.87 -0.06
C TYR A 110 -8.76 -1.46 1.25
N ALA A 111 -7.59 -2.03 1.54
CA ALA A 111 -6.67 -1.52 2.54
C ALA A 111 -5.44 -0.91 1.86
N ASN A 112 -5.23 0.38 2.08
CA ASN A 112 -4.09 1.13 1.55
C ASN A 112 -3.04 1.28 2.65
N LEU A 113 -1.84 0.73 2.44
CA LEU A 113 -0.77 0.77 3.42
C LEU A 113 0.50 1.31 2.78
N THR A 114 1.18 2.21 3.49
CA THR A 114 2.53 2.67 3.17
C THR A 114 3.43 2.40 4.36
N ARG A 115 4.55 1.72 4.15
CA ARG A 115 5.58 1.52 5.18
C ARG A 115 6.97 1.67 4.58
N PHE A 116 7.92 1.95 5.47
CA PHE A 116 9.32 2.10 5.15
C PHE A 116 10.14 1.05 5.89
N VAL A 117 11.25 0.65 5.30
CA VAL A 117 12.29 -0.17 5.92
C VAL A 117 13.63 0.53 5.77
N CYS A 118 14.46 0.48 6.81
CA CYS A 118 15.83 0.98 6.80
C CYS A 118 16.79 -0.17 7.11
N PHE A 119 17.77 -0.37 6.25
CA PHE A 119 18.76 -1.45 6.34
C PHE A 119 20.02 -0.94 7.03
N GLY A 120 19.92 -0.70 8.33
CA GLY A 120 21.00 -0.17 9.16
C GLY A 120 20.50 0.83 10.20
N SER A 121 21.43 1.51 10.88
CA SER A 121 21.08 2.54 11.86
C SER A 121 20.45 3.74 11.16
N LEU A 122 19.24 4.10 11.59
CA LEU A 122 18.60 5.37 11.21
C LEU A 122 19.51 6.53 11.63
N SER A 123 19.74 7.49 10.74
CA SER A 123 20.26 8.79 11.18
C SER A 123 19.26 9.45 12.14
N LYS A 124 19.72 10.39 12.98
CA LYS A 124 18.85 11.10 13.93
C LYS A 124 17.65 11.76 13.23
N ASN A 125 17.86 12.33 12.05
CA ASN A 125 16.82 12.97 11.26
C ASN A 125 15.81 11.96 10.70
N GLU A 126 16.28 10.80 10.18
CA GLU A 126 15.39 9.74 9.68
C GLU A 126 14.57 9.11 10.83
N ALA A 127 15.17 8.98 12.01
CA ALA A 127 14.47 8.50 13.20
C ALA A 127 13.42 9.49 13.72
N GLU A 128 13.65 10.80 13.61
CA GLU A 128 12.65 11.83 13.92
C GLU A 128 11.49 11.81 12.93
N LEU A 129 11.77 11.75 11.62
CA LEU A 129 10.73 11.63 10.60
C LEU A 129 9.89 10.36 10.79
N HIS A 130 10.50 9.24 11.17
CA HIS A 130 9.78 8.00 11.44
C HIS A 130 8.88 8.05 12.68
N ARG A 131 9.20 8.89 13.67
CA ARG A 131 8.39 9.06 14.89
C ARG A 131 7.18 9.95 14.71
N HIS A 132 7.15 10.76 13.66
CA HIS A 132 6.10 11.76 13.42
C HIS A 132 4.98 11.23 12.49
N VAL A 133 4.93 9.91 12.25
CA VAL A 133 3.93 9.21 11.42
C VAL A 133 3.14 8.22 12.26
#